data_AF-A0A6L3ZGE8-F1
#
_entry.id   AF-A0A6L3ZGE8-F1
#
_cell.length_a   1.000
_cell.length_b   1.000
_cell.length_c   1.000
_cell.angle_alpha   90.00
_cell.angle_beta   90.00
_cell.angle_gamma   90.00
#
_symmetry.space_group_name_H-M   'P 1'
#
loop_
_entity.id
_entity.type
_entity.pdbx_description
1 polymer ?
#
loop_
_entity_poly.entity_id
_entity_poly.type
_entity_poly.pdbx_seq_one_letter_code
_entity_poly.pdbx_strand_id
1 'polypeptide(L)'
;MSGTASTSKWKFRLRKGVLFFLLLTPLWSYLAWLAKPSTTLKVVMLDKTAQDFSNIEHRAFTWVLNHAKYVKEDGGQYNQRIDYLGYFPSPENLLISNDLKDSSPQLIDSIADYIDVGYFIDTYGSYYEDWRDRMVDIPKRGKIYGGLESEDISLMQSLMDRKKLVLAEFSIFGSPTPELIRTRAEDLLGIHFTGWVGRYYEELDTALNTELPDWIPELYTRQFNEPYTLSGPGVGFFNEDGRILILPSSEMVHPVPIIETEEVLAESIGVDAFIRYPFWFEIGQIDTSARIVSQYRIYANPVGASKMRALGIPQSFPAVIAKPDWRTIYMAGDFTDNPIAVYTSHFEGSECLSPLWYDNKNLGDRRKFFWDYYQPFMEGTLARYHEELLGNRTTHLSLPERSSYRTTEKLLVNFNEPKVNWNSLPEPKSVGYMAAYIPENDSIEVPETPITAYLFLGSFPRAEDAHRFIESREIPYAKVKLGNTSAQYDIVIPFYDLSLAKRYRQTIKNRYPQSGIIRP
;
A
#
# COMPACT_ATOMS: atom_id res chain seq x y z
N MET A 1 -60.72 10.53 10.71
CA MET A 1 -59.53 10.80 9.87
C MET A 1 -58.87 12.10 10.34
N SER A 2 -57.95 12.05 11.31
CA SER A 2 -57.23 13.27 11.78
C SER A 2 -55.81 13.00 12.31
N GLY A 3 -55.24 11.81 12.04
CA GLY A 3 -53.95 11.39 12.62
C GLY A 3 -52.71 11.63 11.75
N THR A 4 -52.82 12.06 10.49
CA THR A 4 -51.70 11.96 9.52
C THR A 4 -50.95 13.27 9.23
N ALA A 5 -51.51 14.44 9.59
CA ALA A 5 -50.93 15.74 9.24
C ALA A 5 -49.79 16.19 10.17
N SER A 6 -49.85 15.85 11.46
CA SER A 6 -48.82 16.25 12.46
C SER A 6 -47.50 15.49 12.27
N THR A 7 -47.57 14.19 12.00
CA THR A 7 -46.41 13.33 11.76
C THR A 7 -45.60 13.74 10.51
N SER A 8 -46.25 14.33 9.52
CA SER A 8 -45.60 14.81 8.27
C SER A 8 -44.71 16.04 8.52
N LYS A 9 -45.20 17.02 9.28
CA LYS A 9 -44.43 18.25 9.61
C LYS A 9 -43.23 17.96 10.51
N TRP A 10 -43.38 17.05 11.48
CA TRP A 10 -42.26 16.64 12.34
C TRP A 10 -41.17 15.92 11.53
N LYS A 11 -41.55 14.95 10.67
CA LYS A 11 -40.60 14.28 9.75
C LYS A 11 -39.91 15.27 8.81
N PHE A 12 -40.60 16.30 8.33
CA PHE A 12 -40.02 17.34 7.49
C PHE A 12 -39.02 18.23 8.23
N ARG A 13 -39.34 18.68 9.46
CA ARG A 13 -38.40 19.44 10.29
C ARG A 13 -37.19 18.62 10.70
N LEU A 14 -37.39 17.34 11.00
CA LEU A 14 -36.32 16.40 11.30
C LEU A 14 -35.38 16.23 10.09
N ARG A 15 -35.93 16.05 8.88
CA ARG A 15 -35.12 15.98 7.63
C ARG A 15 -34.31 17.23 7.39
N LYS A 16 -34.90 18.43 7.58
CA LYS A 16 -34.17 19.70 7.48
C LYS A 16 -33.08 19.84 8.54
N GLY A 17 -33.35 19.40 9.76
CA GLY A 17 -32.35 19.36 10.83
C GLY A 17 -31.19 18.45 10.48
N VAL A 18 -31.46 17.21 10.05
CA VAL A 18 -30.43 16.25 9.62
C VAL A 18 -29.61 16.80 8.45
N LEU A 19 -30.25 17.38 7.44
CA LEU A 19 -29.55 18.01 6.32
C LEU A 19 -28.68 19.19 6.77
N PHE A 20 -29.18 20.02 7.70
CA PHE A 20 -28.41 21.12 8.27
C PHE A 20 -27.17 20.62 9.01
N PHE A 21 -27.29 19.57 9.84
CA PHE A 21 -26.13 18.98 10.53
C PHE A 21 -25.12 18.33 9.56
N LEU A 22 -25.61 17.68 8.50
CA LEU A 22 -24.75 17.12 7.44
C LEU A 22 -24.00 18.22 6.66
N LEU A 23 -24.64 19.36 6.39
CA LEU A 23 -23.99 20.50 5.74
C LEU A 23 -22.93 21.16 6.62
N LEU A 24 -23.05 21.01 7.95
CA LEU A 24 -22.06 21.49 8.90
C LEU A 24 -20.92 20.49 9.16
N THR A 25 -20.96 19.28 8.59
CA THR A 25 -19.90 18.27 8.80
C THR A 25 -18.49 18.80 8.50
N PRO A 26 -18.23 19.55 7.41
CA PRO A 26 -16.89 20.12 7.18
C PRO A 26 -16.47 21.11 8.26
N LEU A 27 -17.40 21.92 8.77
CA LEU A 27 -17.11 22.87 9.85
C LEU A 27 -16.75 22.14 11.14
N TRP A 28 -17.53 21.12 11.52
CA TRP A 28 -17.24 20.32 12.72
C TRP A 28 -15.93 19.57 12.62
N SER A 29 -15.62 19.01 11.45
CA SER A 29 -14.35 18.33 11.17
C SER A 29 -13.16 19.27 11.30
N TYR A 30 -13.27 20.50 10.77
CA TYR A 30 -12.25 21.54 10.94
C TYR A 30 -12.09 21.99 12.40
N LEU A 31 -13.19 22.20 13.13
CA LEU A 31 -13.15 22.57 14.54
C LEU A 31 -12.54 21.46 15.42
N ALA A 32 -12.83 20.19 15.11
CA ALA A 32 -12.23 19.04 15.79
C ALA A 32 -10.71 19.00 15.56
N TRP A 33 -10.26 19.22 14.32
CA TRP A 33 -8.84 19.32 14.00
C TRP A 33 -8.18 20.52 14.70
N LEU A 34 -8.84 21.68 14.79
CA LEU A 34 -8.32 22.83 15.54
C LEU A 34 -8.13 22.51 17.03
N ALA A 35 -9.05 21.74 17.62
CA ALA A 35 -9.01 21.36 19.04
C ALA A 35 -8.00 20.24 19.37
N LYS A 36 -7.58 19.44 18.37
CA LYS A 36 -6.56 18.38 18.56
C LYS A 36 -5.24 18.99 19.08
N PRO A 37 -4.55 18.38 20.05
CA PRO A 37 -3.26 18.89 20.51
C PRO A 37 -2.21 18.81 19.39
N SER A 38 -1.28 19.76 19.37
CA SER A 38 -0.12 19.70 18.47
C SER A 38 1.06 19.04 19.18
N THR A 39 1.88 18.35 18.40
CA THR A 39 3.06 17.62 18.88
C THR A 39 4.29 18.15 18.15
N THR A 40 5.31 18.58 18.89
CA THR A 40 6.58 18.97 18.26
C THR A 40 7.31 17.72 17.78
N LEU A 41 7.63 17.68 16.49
CA LEU A 41 8.44 16.63 15.88
C LEU A 41 9.36 17.30 14.87
N LYS A 42 10.67 17.19 15.06
CA LYS A 42 11.66 17.84 14.19
C LYS A 42 11.93 16.94 12.99
N VAL A 43 11.52 17.36 11.80
CA VAL A 43 11.60 16.56 10.58
C VAL A 43 12.48 17.28 9.57
N VAL A 44 13.42 16.56 8.96
CA VAL A 44 14.15 17.00 7.77
C VAL A 44 13.71 16.15 6.59
N MET A 45 13.23 16.81 5.54
CA MET A 45 12.96 16.19 4.25
C MET A 45 14.10 16.55 3.32
N LEU A 46 14.65 15.57 2.61
CA LEU A 46 15.58 15.78 1.51
C LEU A 46 14.84 15.38 0.24
N ASP A 47 14.66 16.31 -0.69
CA ASP A 47 13.97 16.11 -1.97
C ASP A 47 14.73 16.86 -3.06
N LYS A 48 15.39 16.11 -3.94
CA LYS A 48 16.24 16.67 -4.97
C LYS A 48 15.57 16.70 -6.35
N THR A 49 14.29 16.37 -6.43
CA THR A 49 13.54 16.34 -7.69
C THR A 49 12.49 17.45 -7.73
N ALA A 50 12.46 18.19 -8.83
CA ALA A 50 11.33 19.04 -9.15
C ALA A 50 11.16 19.11 -10.66
N GLN A 51 9.96 18.74 -11.11
CA GLN A 51 9.55 18.76 -12.51
C GLN A 51 8.70 20.00 -12.84
N ASP A 52 8.29 20.76 -11.82
CA ASP A 52 7.69 22.08 -11.96
C ASP A 52 7.85 22.94 -10.69
N PHE A 53 7.35 24.18 -10.75
CA PHE A 53 7.41 25.13 -9.63
C PHE A 53 6.44 24.82 -8.47
N SER A 54 5.67 23.75 -8.56
CA SER A 54 4.69 23.38 -7.54
C SER A 54 5.22 22.38 -6.51
N ASN A 55 6.42 21.82 -6.72
CA ASN A 55 7.17 20.96 -5.79
C ASN A 55 6.26 19.89 -5.17
N ILE A 56 5.79 18.97 -6.02
CA ILE A 56 4.68 18.04 -5.72
C ILE A 56 5.18 16.80 -4.98
N GLU A 57 6.44 16.38 -5.14
CA GLU A 57 6.89 15.03 -4.77
C GLU A 57 6.68 14.71 -3.30
N HIS A 58 7.04 15.62 -2.37
CA HIS A 58 6.88 15.37 -0.93
C HIS A 58 5.54 15.83 -0.31
N ARG A 59 4.53 16.15 -1.13
CA ARG A 59 3.27 16.75 -0.63
C ARG A 59 2.46 15.82 0.27
N ALA A 60 2.48 14.52 0.01
CA ALA A 60 1.69 13.57 0.78
C ALA A 60 2.21 13.46 2.21
N PHE A 61 3.53 13.53 2.39
CA PHE A 61 4.12 13.52 3.71
C PHE A 61 3.80 14.80 4.48
N THR A 62 3.88 15.97 3.83
CA THR A 62 3.46 17.24 4.45
C THR A 62 1.97 17.20 4.87
N TRP A 63 1.12 16.56 4.05
CA TRP A 63 -0.29 16.34 4.43
C TRP A 63 -0.39 15.53 5.72
N VAL A 64 0.36 14.42 5.84
CA VAL A 64 0.35 13.55 7.04
C VAL A 64 0.83 14.33 8.27
N LEU A 65 1.93 15.09 8.16
CA LEU A 65 2.45 15.89 9.26
C LEU A 65 1.41 16.89 9.78
N ASN A 66 0.78 17.65 8.87
CA ASN A 66 -0.20 18.66 9.23
C ASN A 66 -1.51 18.05 9.76
N HIS A 67 -1.93 16.90 9.21
CA HIS A 67 -3.14 16.21 9.65
C HIS A 67 -3.00 15.63 11.07
N ALA A 68 -1.85 15.01 11.36
CA ALA A 68 -1.51 14.51 12.68
C ALA A 68 -1.12 15.63 13.68
N LYS A 69 -1.04 16.89 13.22
CA LYS A 69 -0.60 18.08 13.98
C LYS A 69 0.82 17.96 14.53
N TYR A 70 1.71 17.35 13.75
CA TYR A 70 3.14 17.50 13.96
C TYR A 70 3.57 18.92 13.55
N VAL A 71 4.23 19.62 14.46
CA VAL A 71 4.66 21.00 14.28
C VAL A 71 6.17 21.14 14.50
N LYS A 72 6.72 22.21 13.93
CA LYS A 72 8.09 22.65 14.17
C LYS A 72 8.26 23.12 15.63
N GLU A 73 9.50 23.34 16.04
CA GLU A 73 9.82 23.79 17.41
C GLU A 73 9.22 25.15 17.77
N ASP A 74 9.01 26.02 16.78
CA ASP A 74 8.32 27.30 16.93
C ASP A 74 6.79 27.18 16.98
N GLY A 75 6.24 25.96 16.88
CA GLY A 75 4.82 25.68 16.82
C GLY A 75 4.19 25.85 15.43
N GLY A 76 4.98 26.21 14.42
CA GLY A 76 4.54 26.36 13.04
C GLY A 76 4.27 25.00 12.36
N GLN A 77 3.35 25.00 11.40
CA GLN A 77 3.09 23.85 10.52
C GLN A 77 4.21 23.65 9.51
N TYR A 78 4.26 22.44 8.94
CA TYR A 78 5.13 22.12 7.82
C TYR A 78 4.55 22.64 6.50
N ASN A 79 5.41 23.23 5.67
CA ASN A 79 5.08 23.80 4.38
C ASN A 79 5.85 23.10 3.26
N GLN A 80 5.13 22.41 2.38
CA GLN A 80 5.71 21.63 1.29
C GLN A 80 6.50 22.47 0.25
N ARG A 81 6.46 23.80 0.33
CA ARG A 81 7.21 24.64 -0.61
C ARG A 81 8.60 25.01 -0.12
N ILE A 82 8.84 24.95 1.19
CA ILE A 82 10.04 25.55 1.81
C ILE A 82 10.68 24.68 2.89
N ASP A 83 9.94 23.77 3.54
CA ASP A 83 10.43 23.02 4.69
C ASP A 83 11.14 21.71 4.26
N TYR A 84 12.02 21.77 3.25
CA TYR A 84 12.86 20.65 2.80
C TYR A 84 14.26 21.12 2.37
N LEU A 85 15.18 20.18 2.21
CA LEU A 85 16.50 20.37 1.63
C LEU A 85 16.52 19.80 0.20
N GLY A 86 17.09 20.52 -0.75
CA GLY A 86 17.25 20.06 -2.13
C GLY A 86 16.98 21.15 -3.16
N TYR A 87 16.10 20.89 -4.12
CA TYR A 87 16.00 21.70 -5.34
C TYR A 87 14.87 22.73 -5.32
N PHE A 88 15.17 24.02 -5.57
CA PHE A 88 14.20 25.11 -5.47
C PHE A 88 14.10 25.94 -6.77
N PRO A 89 13.70 25.35 -7.91
CA PRO A 89 13.66 26.06 -9.17
C PRO A 89 12.76 27.30 -9.12
N SER A 90 13.19 28.40 -9.75
CA SER A 90 12.34 29.57 -10.00
C SER A 90 12.29 29.90 -11.49
N PRO A 91 11.28 30.66 -11.94
CA PRO A 91 11.20 31.12 -13.33
C PRO A 91 12.46 31.86 -13.81
N GLU A 92 13.16 32.52 -12.90
CA GLU A 92 14.37 33.31 -13.18
C GLU A 92 15.65 32.48 -13.08
N ASN A 93 15.66 31.40 -12.29
CA ASN A 93 16.85 30.61 -12.04
C ASN A 93 16.54 29.14 -11.67
N LEU A 94 16.93 28.23 -12.55
CA LEU A 94 16.85 26.77 -12.37
C LEU A 94 18.04 26.18 -11.58
N LEU A 95 18.94 26.99 -11.02
CA LEU A 95 20.11 26.49 -10.27
C LEU A 95 19.98 26.71 -8.76
N ILE A 96 18.84 27.23 -8.30
CA ILE A 96 18.62 27.46 -6.88
C ILE A 96 18.42 26.11 -6.20
N SER A 97 19.24 25.85 -5.18
CA SER A 97 19.18 24.68 -4.32
C SER A 97 19.53 25.10 -2.89
N ASN A 98 19.02 24.35 -1.93
CA ASN A 98 19.35 24.47 -0.51
C ASN A 98 19.51 23.07 0.04
N ASP A 99 20.70 22.49 -0.13
CA ASP A 99 21.01 21.11 0.20
C ASP A 99 22.18 21.01 1.17
N LEU A 100 22.70 19.79 1.35
CA LEU A 100 23.82 19.52 2.24
C LEU A 100 25.17 19.65 1.56
N LYS A 101 25.23 20.09 0.30
CA LYS A 101 26.47 20.18 -0.46
C LYS A 101 27.47 21.08 0.26
N ASP A 102 28.73 20.64 0.29
CA ASP A 102 29.83 21.33 0.97
C ASP A 102 29.66 21.49 2.50
N SER A 103 28.69 20.79 3.12
CA SER A 103 28.49 20.79 4.56
C SER A 103 29.65 20.12 5.30
N SER A 104 30.11 20.72 6.39
CA SER A 104 31.13 20.10 7.24
C SER A 104 30.55 18.90 8.00
N PRO A 105 31.39 17.90 8.37
CA PRO A 105 30.94 16.80 9.22
C PRO A 105 30.31 17.27 10.54
N GLN A 106 30.82 18.35 11.13
CA GLN A 106 30.27 18.93 12.36
C GLN A 106 28.86 19.51 12.15
N LEU A 107 28.59 20.08 10.98
CA LEU A 107 27.24 20.55 10.64
C LEU A 107 26.28 19.37 10.48
N ILE A 108 26.70 18.31 9.78
CA ILE A 108 25.90 17.09 9.63
C ILE A 108 25.57 16.47 10.99
N ASP A 109 26.54 16.37 11.89
CA ASP A 109 26.31 15.88 13.25
C ASP A 109 25.38 16.79 14.05
N SER A 110 25.55 18.10 13.96
CA SER A 110 24.66 19.07 14.61
C SER A 110 23.24 18.98 14.09
N ILE A 111 23.04 18.73 12.79
CA ILE A 111 21.74 18.46 12.21
C ILE A 111 21.21 17.17 12.85
N ALA A 112 21.92 16.05 12.74
CA ALA A 112 21.47 14.75 13.23
C ALA A 112 21.14 14.72 14.74
N ASP A 113 21.82 15.52 15.57
CA ASP A 113 21.48 15.71 16.98
C ASP A 113 20.14 16.42 17.17
N TYR A 114 19.85 17.42 16.32
CA TYR A 114 18.65 18.24 16.38
C TYR A 114 17.41 17.53 15.81
N ILE A 115 17.53 16.77 14.72
CA ILE A 115 16.37 16.18 14.03
C ILE A 115 15.87 14.92 14.73
N ASP A 116 14.56 14.68 14.67
CA ASP A 116 13.91 13.45 15.14
C ASP A 116 13.69 12.47 13.99
N VAL A 117 13.31 12.96 12.81
CA VAL A 117 13.00 12.16 11.62
C VAL A 117 13.74 12.71 10.40
N GLY A 118 14.45 11.87 9.66
CA GLY A 118 14.94 12.17 8.32
C GLY A 118 14.16 11.40 7.27
N TYR A 119 13.67 12.09 6.25
CA TYR A 119 13.02 11.46 5.10
C TYR A 119 13.77 11.84 3.81
N PHE A 120 14.40 10.85 3.18
CA PHE A 120 15.09 10.96 1.90
C PHE A 120 14.13 10.58 0.77
N ILE A 121 13.62 11.60 0.10
CA ILE A 121 12.62 11.57 -0.95
C ILE A 121 13.30 11.87 -2.28
N ASP A 122 12.86 11.18 -3.33
CA ASP A 122 13.20 11.38 -4.74
C ASP A 122 14.46 12.21 -5.02
N THR A 123 15.53 11.52 -5.44
CA THR A 123 16.77 12.17 -5.88
C THR A 123 17.05 11.99 -7.36
N TYR A 124 16.03 11.66 -8.17
CA TYR A 124 16.12 11.61 -9.63
C TYR A 124 16.75 12.89 -10.19
N GLY A 125 16.41 14.03 -9.59
CA GLY A 125 16.87 15.31 -10.05
C GLY A 125 15.94 15.97 -11.04
N SER A 126 16.51 16.94 -11.74
CA SER A 126 15.82 17.73 -12.74
C SER A 126 16.70 17.85 -13.97
N TYR A 127 16.11 17.68 -15.15
CA TYR A 127 16.79 17.74 -16.43
C TYR A 127 16.24 18.91 -17.25
N TYR A 128 17.08 19.49 -18.12
CA TYR A 128 16.64 20.60 -18.98
C TYR A 128 15.47 20.22 -19.89
N GLU A 129 15.36 18.94 -20.21
CA GLU A 129 14.26 18.35 -20.95
C GLU A 129 12.88 18.53 -20.28
N ASP A 130 12.83 18.54 -18.95
CA ASP A 130 11.59 18.60 -18.15
C ASP A 130 10.97 20.00 -18.17
N TRP A 131 11.76 21.03 -18.50
CA TRP A 131 11.37 22.44 -18.44
C TRP A 131 11.08 23.05 -19.80
N ARG A 132 11.16 22.28 -20.89
CA ARG A 132 11.09 22.79 -22.28
C ARG A 132 9.78 23.50 -22.63
N ASP A 133 8.67 23.05 -22.07
CA ASP A 133 7.37 23.67 -22.32
C ASP A 133 7.11 24.90 -21.44
N ARG A 134 8.04 25.19 -20.52
CA ARG A 134 7.86 26.19 -19.44
C ARG A 134 8.87 27.33 -19.51
N MET A 135 9.97 27.19 -20.26
CA MET A 135 10.91 28.30 -20.54
C MET A 135 11.45 28.27 -21.97
N VAL A 136 11.76 29.45 -22.50
CA VAL A 136 12.07 29.67 -23.93
C VAL A 136 13.56 29.42 -24.27
N ASP A 137 14.49 29.58 -23.31
CA ASP A 137 15.95 29.63 -23.56
C ASP A 137 16.76 28.65 -22.70
N ILE A 138 16.38 27.36 -22.70
CA ILE A 138 17.08 26.32 -21.93
C ILE A 138 18.10 25.57 -22.82
N PRO A 139 19.32 25.25 -22.34
CA PRO A 139 20.22 24.31 -23.01
C PRO A 139 19.49 23.01 -23.38
N LYS A 140 19.81 22.45 -24.56
CA LYS A 140 18.95 21.40 -25.15
C LYS A 140 18.87 20.09 -24.36
N ARG A 141 19.88 19.75 -23.55
CA ARG A 141 19.99 18.46 -22.86
C ARG A 141 20.85 18.51 -21.60
N GLY A 142 20.50 17.66 -20.63
CA GLY A 142 21.40 17.29 -19.53
C GLY A 142 20.84 17.58 -18.15
N LYS A 143 21.51 17.01 -17.15
CA LYS A 143 21.17 17.18 -15.73
C LYS A 143 21.38 18.63 -15.29
N ILE A 144 20.39 19.18 -14.60
CA ILE A 144 20.47 20.47 -13.90
C ILE A 144 20.97 20.21 -12.47
N TYR A 145 20.27 19.33 -11.76
CA TYR A 145 20.46 19.05 -10.34
C TYR A 145 20.00 17.62 -10.03
N GLY A 146 20.45 17.04 -8.91
CA GLY A 146 19.98 15.74 -8.42
C GLY A 146 21.06 14.68 -8.23
N GLY A 147 20.61 13.55 -7.67
CA GLY A 147 21.39 12.42 -7.19
C GLY A 147 21.74 12.58 -5.72
N LEU A 148 21.82 11.44 -5.01
CA LEU A 148 22.40 11.41 -3.68
C LEU A 148 23.88 11.80 -3.73
N GLU A 149 24.30 12.54 -2.71
CA GLU A 149 25.67 12.98 -2.48
C GLU A 149 26.24 12.40 -1.19
N SER A 150 27.53 12.61 -0.94
CA SER A 150 28.23 12.01 0.21
C SER A 150 27.69 12.53 1.55
N GLU A 151 27.31 13.79 1.59
CA GLU A 151 26.77 14.50 2.75
C GLU A 151 25.36 14.00 3.10
N ASP A 152 24.55 13.65 2.10
CA ASP A 152 23.23 13.05 2.30
C ASP A 152 23.34 11.67 2.98
N ILE A 153 24.25 10.83 2.47
CA ILE A 153 24.56 9.52 3.07
C ILE A 153 25.12 9.69 4.48
N SER A 154 25.97 10.70 4.69
CA SER A 154 26.53 10.98 6.01
C SER A 154 25.44 11.38 7.01
N LEU A 155 24.46 12.20 6.59
CA LEU A 155 23.30 12.51 7.42
C LEU A 155 22.46 11.26 7.70
N MET A 156 22.19 10.42 6.69
CA MET A 156 21.44 9.18 6.85
C MET A 156 22.09 8.27 7.89
N GLN A 157 23.40 8.01 7.76
CA GLN A 157 24.18 7.23 8.72
C GLN A 157 24.16 7.87 10.12
N SER A 158 24.40 9.18 10.22
CA SER A 158 24.41 9.89 11.50
C SER A 158 23.06 9.84 12.23
N LEU A 159 21.94 9.87 11.50
CA LEU A 159 20.60 9.67 12.05
C LEU A 159 20.40 8.22 12.52
N MET A 160 20.80 7.23 11.72
CA MET A 160 20.73 5.81 12.09
C MET A 160 21.55 5.50 13.34
N ASP A 161 22.77 6.03 13.46
CA ASP A 161 23.66 5.83 14.61
C ASP A 161 23.06 6.38 15.91
N ARG A 162 22.31 7.48 15.80
CA ARG A 162 21.56 8.11 16.89
C ARG A 162 20.20 7.45 17.14
N LYS A 163 19.90 6.36 16.43
CA LYS A 163 18.61 5.68 16.45
C LYS A 163 17.46 6.65 16.15
N LYS A 164 17.64 7.63 15.27
CA LYS A 164 16.54 8.48 14.79
C LYS A 164 15.70 7.69 13.78
N LEU A 165 14.49 8.17 13.48
CA LEU A 165 13.68 7.58 12.42
C LEU A 165 14.23 8.04 11.07
N VAL A 166 14.58 7.08 10.21
CA VAL A 166 15.05 7.29 8.84
C VAL A 166 14.05 6.62 7.89
N LEU A 167 13.48 7.44 7.03
CA LEU A 167 12.60 7.03 5.95
C LEU A 167 13.32 7.32 4.64
N ALA A 168 13.23 6.41 3.68
CA ALA A 168 13.74 6.61 2.34
C ALA A 168 12.76 6.00 1.34
N GLU A 169 12.67 6.57 0.14
CA GLU A 169 11.83 6.01 -0.91
C GLU A 169 12.51 5.97 -2.28
N PHE A 170 11.76 5.46 -3.25
CA PHE A 170 12.10 5.36 -4.67
C PHE A 170 12.88 6.56 -5.22
N SER A 171 13.71 6.27 -6.21
CA SER A 171 14.54 7.20 -6.96
C SER A 171 15.74 7.77 -6.19
N ILE A 172 16.33 6.94 -5.32
CA ILE A 172 17.59 7.28 -4.63
C ILE A 172 18.81 6.51 -5.17
N PHE A 173 18.59 5.36 -5.80
CA PHE A 173 19.68 4.49 -6.29
C PHE A 173 20.06 4.75 -7.74
N GLY A 174 19.06 5.02 -8.59
CA GLY A 174 19.26 5.19 -10.03
C GLY A 174 20.12 6.41 -10.39
N SER A 175 20.46 6.51 -11.68
CA SER A 175 21.04 7.76 -12.20
C SER A 175 20.15 8.94 -11.79
N PRO A 176 20.73 10.05 -11.29
CA PRO A 176 22.14 10.44 -11.41
C PRO A 176 23.01 10.20 -10.17
N THR A 177 22.60 9.34 -9.23
CA THR A 177 23.39 8.97 -8.06
C THR A 177 24.67 8.22 -8.48
N PRO A 178 25.87 8.63 -8.01
CA PRO A 178 27.11 7.89 -8.32
C PRO A 178 27.12 6.48 -7.71
N GLU A 179 27.71 5.51 -8.41
CA GLU A 179 27.74 4.09 -8.00
C GLU A 179 28.27 3.86 -6.57
N LEU A 180 29.33 4.58 -6.17
CA LEU A 180 29.87 4.49 -4.81
C LEU A 180 28.86 4.98 -3.74
N ILE A 181 28.08 6.00 -4.07
CA ILE A 181 27.04 6.55 -3.18
C ILE A 181 25.85 5.61 -3.13
N ARG A 182 25.42 5.10 -4.28
CA ARG A 182 24.39 4.04 -4.38
C ARG A 182 24.74 2.85 -3.52
N THR A 183 25.94 2.30 -3.67
CA THR A 183 26.39 1.10 -2.90
C THR A 183 26.28 1.35 -1.39
N ARG A 184 26.70 2.53 -0.93
CA ARG A 184 26.56 2.88 0.49
C ARG A 184 25.10 3.01 0.92
N ALA A 185 24.24 3.63 0.11
CA ALA A 185 22.82 3.73 0.40
C ALA A 185 22.17 2.34 0.49
N GLU A 186 22.49 1.46 -0.46
CA GLU A 186 22.05 0.06 -0.52
C GLU A 186 22.42 -0.70 0.77
N ASP A 187 23.69 -0.59 1.20
CA ASP A 187 24.19 -1.20 2.44
C ASP A 187 23.45 -0.68 3.69
N LEU A 188 23.26 0.65 3.79
CA LEU A 188 22.55 1.27 4.92
C LEU A 188 21.11 0.79 5.01
N LEU A 189 20.41 0.75 3.88
CA LEU A 189 18.99 0.40 3.82
C LEU A 189 18.75 -1.11 3.82
N GLY A 190 19.75 -1.92 3.49
CA GLY A 190 19.64 -3.39 3.42
C GLY A 190 18.93 -3.88 2.16
N ILE A 191 19.14 -3.19 1.04
CA ILE A 191 18.52 -3.51 -0.26
C ILE A 191 19.52 -3.27 -1.38
N HIS A 192 19.49 -4.13 -2.40
CA HIS A 192 20.21 -3.99 -3.64
C HIS A 192 19.23 -3.72 -4.79
N PHE A 193 19.39 -2.59 -5.49
CA PHE A 193 18.58 -2.24 -6.65
C PHE A 193 19.03 -3.03 -7.88
N THR A 194 18.11 -3.67 -8.60
CA THR A 194 18.48 -4.50 -9.76
C THR A 194 18.63 -3.72 -11.06
N GLY A 195 18.54 -2.38 -11.01
CA GLY A 195 18.50 -1.53 -12.19
C GLY A 195 17.12 -1.47 -12.88
N TRP A 196 16.13 -2.24 -12.41
CA TRP A 196 14.80 -2.31 -13.02
C TRP A 196 13.81 -1.44 -12.27
N VAL A 197 13.15 -0.53 -12.99
CA VAL A 197 11.95 0.17 -12.53
C VAL A 197 10.74 -0.30 -13.33
N GLY A 198 9.54 -0.07 -12.82
CA GLY A 198 8.31 -0.29 -13.57
C GLY A 198 7.20 0.65 -13.18
N ARG A 199 6.18 0.72 -14.04
CA ARG A 199 4.98 1.54 -13.86
C ARG A 199 3.81 0.97 -14.65
N TYR A 200 2.60 1.12 -14.11
CA TYR A 200 1.37 0.83 -14.84
C TYR A 200 0.97 2.00 -15.73
N TYR A 201 0.47 1.68 -16.92
CA TYR A 201 -0.08 2.62 -17.88
C TYR A 201 -1.52 2.21 -18.23
N GLU A 202 -2.42 3.18 -18.28
CA GLU A 202 -3.81 2.96 -18.73
C GLU A 202 -3.89 2.68 -20.24
N GLU A 203 -2.93 3.21 -20.99
CA GLU A 203 -2.84 3.07 -22.45
C GLU A 203 -1.38 2.90 -22.87
N LEU A 204 -1.08 1.81 -23.57
CA LEU A 204 0.25 1.48 -24.09
C LEU A 204 0.50 2.04 -25.50
N ASP A 205 -0.53 2.47 -26.23
CA ASP A 205 -0.36 3.10 -27.53
C ASP A 205 0.29 4.49 -27.35
N THR A 206 1.53 4.64 -27.81
CA THR A 206 2.30 5.89 -27.69
C THR A 206 1.72 7.03 -28.53
N ALA A 207 0.84 6.74 -29.51
CA ALA A 207 0.11 7.78 -30.23
C ALA A 207 -1.05 8.36 -29.42
N LEU A 208 -1.53 7.64 -28.39
CA LEU A 208 -2.63 8.04 -27.51
C LEU A 208 -2.17 8.46 -26.11
N ASN A 209 -1.02 7.96 -25.66
CA ASN A 209 -0.47 8.23 -24.33
C ASN A 209 0.85 9.00 -24.41
N THR A 210 0.82 10.28 -24.02
CA THR A 210 2.00 11.15 -23.96
C THR A 210 2.91 10.88 -22.76
N GLU A 211 2.49 10.07 -21.79
CA GLU A 211 3.33 9.67 -20.65
C GLU A 211 4.35 8.58 -21.01
N LEU A 212 4.11 7.84 -22.11
CA LEU A 212 5.08 6.88 -22.64
C LEU A 212 6.00 7.61 -23.62
N PRO A 213 7.33 7.60 -23.41
CA PRO A 213 8.24 8.28 -24.32
C PRO A 213 8.24 7.71 -25.74
N ASP A 214 8.40 8.58 -26.74
CA ASP A 214 8.42 8.20 -28.17
C ASP A 214 9.55 7.23 -28.56
N TRP A 215 10.57 7.04 -27.71
CA TRP A 215 11.65 6.10 -27.95
C TRP A 215 11.27 4.64 -27.65
N ILE A 216 10.16 4.41 -26.93
CA ILE A 216 9.70 3.08 -26.52
C ILE A 216 9.43 2.15 -27.71
N PRO A 217 8.69 2.55 -28.76
CA PRO A 217 8.40 1.69 -29.90
C PRO A 217 9.67 1.25 -30.65
N GLU A 218 10.64 2.15 -30.79
CA GLU A 218 11.92 1.86 -31.44
C GLU A 218 12.72 0.85 -30.62
N LEU A 219 12.83 1.08 -29.30
CA LEU A 219 13.58 0.20 -28.40
C LEU A 219 12.94 -1.19 -28.30
N TYR A 220 11.60 -1.25 -28.22
CA TYR A 220 10.85 -2.50 -28.24
C TYR A 220 11.12 -3.29 -29.51
N THR A 221 11.00 -2.63 -30.67
CA THR A 221 11.19 -3.27 -31.98
C THR A 221 12.62 -3.78 -32.13
N ARG A 222 13.61 -3.01 -31.64
CA ARG A 222 15.01 -3.41 -31.66
C ARG A 222 15.28 -4.61 -30.75
N GLN A 223 14.72 -4.65 -29.54
CA GLN A 223 15.00 -5.70 -28.57
C GLN A 223 14.32 -7.02 -28.93
N PHE A 224 13.05 -6.98 -29.33
CA PHE A 224 12.24 -8.17 -29.58
C PHE A 224 12.19 -8.59 -31.06
N ASN A 225 12.70 -7.76 -31.97
CA ASN A 225 12.60 -7.96 -33.42
C ASN A 225 11.14 -8.12 -33.90
N GLU A 226 10.22 -7.38 -33.26
CA GLU A 226 8.79 -7.38 -33.52
C GLU A 226 8.25 -5.94 -33.56
N PRO A 227 7.31 -5.60 -34.46
CA PRO A 227 6.75 -4.26 -34.50
C PRO A 227 5.98 -3.92 -33.21
N TYR A 228 6.18 -2.71 -32.70
CA TYR A 228 5.40 -2.20 -31.57
C TYR A 228 3.93 -1.98 -32.00
N THR A 229 3.03 -2.80 -31.45
CA THR A 229 1.59 -2.78 -31.75
C THR A 229 0.74 -2.87 -30.48
N LEU A 230 1.35 -2.56 -29.33
CA LEU A 230 0.71 -2.67 -28.02
C LEU A 230 -0.26 -1.50 -27.80
N SER A 231 -1.40 -1.80 -27.18
CA SER A 231 -2.43 -0.83 -26.80
C SER A 231 -3.23 -1.32 -25.59
N GLY A 232 -4.02 -0.44 -25.01
CA GLY A 232 -4.76 -0.65 -23.78
C GLY A 232 -3.86 -0.72 -22.54
N PRO A 233 -4.40 -1.14 -21.39
CA PRO A 233 -3.67 -1.11 -20.13
C PRO A 233 -2.55 -2.13 -20.07
N GLY A 234 -1.49 -1.84 -19.31
CA GLY A 234 -0.41 -2.77 -19.02
C GLY A 234 0.68 -2.20 -18.11
N VAL A 235 1.75 -2.96 -17.92
CA VAL A 235 2.91 -2.56 -17.10
C VAL A 235 4.17 -2.51 -17.95
N GLY A 236 4.85 -1.38 -17.91
CA GLY A 236 6.18 -1.21 -18.48
C GLY A 236 7.26 -1.45 -17.41
N PHE A 237 8.33 -2.13 -17.79
CA PHE A 237 9.55 -2.30 -17.02
C PHE A 237 10.73 -1.77 -17.83
N PHE A 238 11.62 -1.03 -17.19
CA PHE A 238 12.76 -0.37 -17.81
C PHE A 238 14.00 -0.62 -16.99
N ASN A 239 15.06 -1.11 -17.63
CA ASN A 239 16.35 -1.30 -16.98
C ASN A 239 17.31 -0.17 -17.32
N GLU A 240 18.18 0.20 -16.38
CA GLU A 240 19.24 1.19 -16.57
C GLU A 240 20.22 0.85 -17.71
N ASP A 241 20.35 -0.43 -18.09
CA ASP A 241 21.15 -0.88 -19.23
C ASP A 241 20.45 -0.76 -20.60
N GLY A 242 19.22 -0.24 -20.63
CA GLY A 242 18.44 -0.03 -21.84
C GLY A 242 17.57 -1.22 -22.25
N ARG A 243 17.49 -2.29 -21.45
CA ARG A 243 16.49 -3.34 -21.67
C ARG A 243 15.09 -2.89 -21.24
N ILE A 244 14.07 -3.39 -21.92
CA ILE A 244 12.67 -3.12 -21.57
C ILE A 244 11.80 -4.38 -21.57
N LEU A 245 10.71 -4.36 -20.82
CA LEU A 245 9.61 -5.31 -20.95
C LEU A 245 8.30 -4.56 -20.87
N ILE A 246 7.38 -4.80 -21.81
CA ILE A 246 6.03 -4.27 -21.73
C ILE A 246 5.07 -5.45 -21.69
N LEU A 247 4.30 -5.54 -20.60
CA LEU A 247 3.28 -6.55 -20.40
C LEU A 247 1.91 -5.91 -20.61
N PRO A 248 1.24 -6.14 -21.76
CA PRO A 248 -0.15 -5.72 -21.92
C PRO A 248 -1.04 -6.53 -20.97
N SER A 249 -2.22 -5.99 -20.65
CA SER A 249 -3.21 -6.64 -19.78
C SER A 249 -3.62 -8.04 -20.24
N SER A 250 -3.53 -8.34 -21.55
CA SER A 250 -3.76 -9.69 -22.11
C SER A 250 -2.74 -10.73 -21.65
N GLU A 251 -1.58 -10.30 -21.15
CA GLU A 251 -0.51 -11.14 -20.58
C GLU A 251 -0.53 -11.14 -19.05
N MET A 252 -1.60 -10.60 -18.44
CA MET A 252 -1.75 -10.44 -17.01
C MET A 252 -3.09 -10.99 -16.52
N VAL A 253 -3.12 -11.42 -15.26
CA VAL A 253 -4.34 -11.75 -14.50
C VAL A 253 -4.90 -10.48 -13.87
N HIS A 254 -4.02 -9.63 -13.32
CA HIS A 254 -4.36 -8.28 -12.88
C HIS A 254 -3.46 -7.26 -13.58
N PRO A 255 -4.02 -6.24 -14.25
CA PRO A 255 -3.22 -5.31 -15.07
C PRO A 255 -2.38 -4.32 -14.26
N VAL A 256 -2.66 -4.16 -12.96
CA VAL A 256 -1.94 -3.25 -12.06
C VAL A 256 -1.13 -4.07 -11.05
N PRO A 257 0.10 -3.67 -10.71
CA PRO A 257 0.81 -4.22 -9.56
C PRO A 257 -0.03 -4.14 -8.28
N ILE A 258 0.09 -5.14 -7.42
CA ILE A 258 -0.55 -5.16 -6.10
C ILE A 258 0.55 -5.17 -5.05
N ILE A 259 0.48 -4.26 -4.08
CA ILE A 259 1.25 -4.36 -2.85
C ILE A 259 0.48 -5.30 -1.92
N GLU A 260 1.19 -6.29 -1.41
CA GLU A 260 0.72 -7.30 -0.48
C GLU A 260 1.45 -7.13 0.85
N THR A 261 0.67 -7.03 1.92
CA THR A 261 1.15 -7.02 3.31
C THR A 261 0.54 -8.22 4.00
N GLU A 262 1.34 -8.94 4.79
CA GLU A 262 0.84 -10.06 5.59
C GLU A 262 -0.32 -9.58 6.49
N GLU A 263 -1.41 -10.35 6.60
CA GLU A 263 -2.67 -9.88 7.18
C GLU A 263 -2.54 -9.43 8.64
N VAL A 264 -1.80 -10.18 9.48
CA VAL A 264 -1.59 -9.82 10.89
C VAL A 264 -0.80 -8.52 10.99
N LEU A 265 0.25 -8.38 10.17
CA LEU A 265 1.03 -7.15 10.10
C LEU A 265 0.19 -5.98 9.59
N ALA A 266 -0.60 -6.17 8.54
CA ALA A 266 -1.47 -5.16 7.94
C ALA A 266 -2.49 -4.64 8.95
N GLU A 267 -3.15 -5.53 9.71
CA GLU A 267 -4.06 -5.16 10.80
C GLU A 267 -3.32 -4.37 11.89
N SER A 268 -2.10 -4.81 12.25
CA SER A 268 -1.31 -4.14 13.30
C SER A 268 -0.84 -2.73 12.95
N ILE A 269 -0.61 -2.42 11.65
CA ILE A 269 -0.19 -1.10 11.18
C ILE A 269 -1.33 -0.31 10.51
N GLY A 270 -2.54 -0.87 10.48
CA GLY A 270 -3.75 -0.20 10.01
C GLY A 270 -3.84 0.04 8.50
N VAL A 271 -3.21 -0.82 7.68
CA VAL A 271 -3.22 -0.72 6.20
C VAL A 271 -4.04 -1.84 5.58
N ASP A 272 -4.50 -1.64 4.34
CA ASP A 272 -5.08 -2.72 3.53
C ASP A 272 -4.00 -3.78 3.20
N ALA A 273 -4.28 -5.06 3.47
CA ALA A 273 -3.38 -6.18 3.16
C ALA A 273 -3.11 -6.34 1.65
N PHE A 274 -4.03 -5.85 0.80
CA PHE A 274 -3.91 -5.89 -0.64
C PHE A 274 -4.33 -4.55 -1.22
N ILE A 275 -3.37 -3.82 -1.79
CA ILE A 275 -3.62 -2.50 -2.38
C ILE A 275 -3.00 -2.42 -3.76
N ARG A 276 -3.77 -1.96 -4.76
CA ARG A 276 -3.23 -1.70 -6.10
C ARG A 276 -2.26 -0.53 -6.06
N TYR A 277 -1.15 -0.63 -6.78
CA TYR A 277 -0.16 0.44 -6.88
C TYR A 277 0.17 0.70 -8.36
N PRO A 278 -0.42 1.75 -8.96
CA PRO A 278 -0.29 2.01 -10.40
C PRO A 278 0.94 2.84 -10.77
N PHE A 279 1.74 3.29 -9.80
CA PHE A 279 2.79 4.27 -10.05
C PHE A 279 4.19 3.65 -10.08
N TRP A 280 5.22 4.49 -10.12
CA TRP A 280 6.61 4.06 -10.28
C TRP A 280 7.09 3.22 -9.10
N PHE A 281 7.67 2.06 -9.40
CA PHE A 281 8.27 1.16 -8.42
C PHE A 281 9.65 0.67 -8.87
N GLU A 282 10.49 0.31 -7.91
CA GLU A 282 11.80 -0.29 -8.11
C GLU A 282 11.75 -1.79 -7.81
N ILE A 283 12.57 -2.55 -8.53
CA ILE A 283 12.81 -3.96 -8.25
C ILE A 283 14.13 -4.05 -7.50
N GLY A 284 14.05 -4.54 -6.26
CA GLY A 284 15.20 -4.74 -5.41
C GLY A 284 15.24 -6.13 -4.80
N GLN A 285 16.38 -6.45 -4.21
CA GLN A 285 16.61 -7.66 -3.42
C GLN A 285 17.10 -7.25 -2.05
N ILE A 286 16.57 -7.83 -0.98
CA ILE A 286 17.03 -7.52 0.38
C ILE A 286 18.15 -8.46 0.82
N ASP A 287 18.97 -7.97 1.74
CA ASP A 287 19.87 -8.80 2.53
C ASP A 287 19.22 -9.21 3.87
N THR A 288 19.99 -9.87 4.75
CA THR A 288 19.51 -10.34 6.06
C THR A 288 19.38 -9.24 7.12
N SER A 289 19.84 -8.02 6.85
CA SER A 289 19.79 -6.89 7.79
C SER A 289 18.41 -6.21 7.81
N ALA A 290 17.59 -6.43 6.79
CA ALA A 290 16.23 -5.90 6.67
C ALA A 290 15.20 -7.03 6.58
N ARG A 291 13.93 -6.67 6.77
CA ARG A 291 12.79 -7.58 6.57
C ARG A 291 11.76 -6.92 5.66
N ILE A 292 11.10 -7.73 4.84
CA ILE A 292 9.99 -7.29 4.00
C ILE A 292 8.79 -7.00 4.91
N VAL A 293 8.28 -5.78 4.84
CA VAL A 293 7.01 -5.37 5.45
C VAL A 293 5.88 -5.64 4.46
N SER A 294 6.09 -5.24 3.20
CA SER A 294 5.16 -5.45 2.10
C SER A 294 5.90 -5.75 0.81
N GLN A 295 5.30 -6.49 -0.10
CA GLN A 295 5.88 -6.86 -1.39
C GLN A 295 4.99 -6.41 -2.55
N TYR A 296 5.59 -6.04 -3.67
CA TYR A 296 4.87 -5.99 -4.93
C TYR A 296 4.61 -7.41 -5.44
N ARG A 297 3.46 -7.57 -6.08
CA ARG A 297 3.09 -8.76 -6.84
C ARG A 297 2.63 -8.35 -8.23
N ILE A 298 3.35 -8.86 -9.23
CA ILE A 298 2.95 -8.79 -10.64
C ILE A 298 2.21 -10.08 -10.96
N TYR A 299 0.89 -9.98 -11.07
CA TYR A 299 0.03 -11.10 -11.41
C TYR A 299 0.02 -11.35 -12.92
N ALA A 300 1.14 -11.84 -13.46
CA ALA A 300 1.26 -12.21 -14.86
C ALA A 300 0.61 -13.57 -15.15
N ASN A 301 0.02 -13.76 -16.34
CA ASN A 301 -0.40 -15.08 -16.80
C ASN A 301 0.83 -15.89 -17.28
N PRO A 302 0.71 -17.18 -17.67
CA PRO A 302 1.87 -17.98 -18.05
C PRO A 302 2.75 -17.38 -19.17
N VAL A 303 2.17 -16.62 -20.10
CA VAL A 303 2.89 -15.93 -21.18
C VAL A 303 3.70 -14.76 -20.60
N GLY A 304 3.06 -13.84 -19.88
CA GLY A 304 3.74 -12.70 -19.26
C GLY A 304 4.81 -13.16 -18.25
N ALA A 305 4.51 -14.18 -17.46
CA ALA A 305 5.43 -14.80 -16.52
C ALA A 305 6.68 -15.36 -17.23
N SER A 306 6.53 -15.93 -18.43
CA SER A 306 7.66 -16.42 -19.21
C SER A 306 8.55 -15.28 -19.71
N LYS A 307 7.96 -14.17 -20.16
CA LYS A 307 8.71 -12.97 -20.58
C LYS A 307 9.46 -12.33 -19.42
N MET A 308 8.83 -12.21 -18.25
CA MET A 308 9.48 -11.72 -17.03
C MET A 308 10.69 -12.59 -16.65
N ARG A 309 10.52 -13.92 -16.62
CA ARG A 309 11.62 -14.86 -16.33
C ARG A 309 12.78 -14.74 -17.32
N ALA A 310 12.49 -14.55 -18.61
CA ALA A 310 13.52 -14.40 -19.64
C ALA A 310 14.43 -13.19 -19.42
N LEU A 311 13.94 -12.17 -18.70
CA LEU A 311 14.67 -10.94 -18.36
C LEU A 311 15.14 -10.90 -16.91
N GLY A 312 14.93 -11.97 -16.14
CA GLY A 312 15.30 -12.04 -14.72
C GLY A 312 14.42 -11.19 -13.79
N ILE A 313 13.23 -10.79 -14.25
CA ILE A 313 12.29 -9.98 -13.46
C ILE A 313 11.44 -10.92 -12.60
N PRO A 314 11.52 -10.85 -11.25
CA PRO A 314 10.70 -11.66 -10.38
C PRO A 314 9.24 -11.17 -10.39
N GLN A 315 8.29 -12.08 -10.13
CA GLN A 315 6.88 -11.69 -9.96
C GLN A 315 6.56 -11.12 -8.58
N SER A 316 7.42 -11.38 -7.59
CA SER A 316 7.31 -10.83 -6.24
C SER A 316 8.65 -10.24 -5.83
N PHE A 317 8.62 -9.03 -5.32
CA PHE A 317 9.80 -8.29 -4.87
C PHE A 317 9.38 -7.25 -3.81
N PRO A 318 10.29 -6.75 -2.98
CA PRO A 318 9.95 -5.87 -1.86
C PRO A 318 9.29 -4.56 -2.33
N ALA A 319 8.26 -4.13 -1.61
CA ALA A 319 7.63 -2.81 -1.75
C ALA A 319 7.95 -1.91 -0.55
N VAL A 320 7.94 -2.48 0.65
CA VAL A 320 8.38 -1.80 1.88
C VAL A 320 9.27 -2.75 2.65
N ILE A 321 10.41 -2.27 3.10
CA ILE A 321 11.32 -3.00 3.97
C ILE A 321 11.61 -2.17 5.21
N ALA A 322 11.93 -2.85 6.30
CA ALA A 322 12.33 -2.18 7.53
C ALA A 322 13.51 -2.93 8.17
N LYS A 323 14.40 -2.19 8.84
CA LYS A 323 15.32 -2.80 9.80
C LYS A 323 14.51 -3.35 11.00
N PRO A 324 15.03 -4.34 11.76
CA PRO A 324 14.28 -5.01 12.83
C PRO A 324 13.70 -4.07 13.91
N ASP A 325 14.37 -2.96 14.20
CA ASP A 325 13.91 -1.95 15.17
C ASP A 325 12.88 -0.97 14.60
N TRP A 326 12.54 -1.10 13.32
CA TRP A 326 11.68 -0.20 12.56
C TRP A 326 12.10 1.28 12.64
N ARG A 327 13.38 1.56 12.84
CA ARG A 327 13.91 2.94 12.81
C ARG A 327 14.43 3.31 11.44
N THR A 328 14.66 2.34 10.57
CA THR A 328 14.96 2.58 9.16
C THR A 328 13.95 1.84 8.31
N ILE A 329 13.24 2.58 7.46
CA ILE A 329 12.21 2.06 6.55
C ILE A 329 12.54 2.56 5.16
N TYR A 330 12.54 1.65 4.19
CA TYR A 330 12.69 1.98 2.79
C TYR A 330 11.47 1.53 1.98
N MET A 331 10.96 2.42 1.14
CA MET A 331 9.79 2.23 0.30
C MET A 331 10.23 2.19 -1.16
N ALA A 332 10.15 1.01 -1.80
CA ALA A 332 10.59 0.78 -3.18
C ALA A 332 9.55 1.28 -4.22
N GLY A 333 8.81 2.33 -3.90
CA GLY A 333 7.89 3.01 -4.80
C GLY A 333 7.86 4.49 -4.50
N ASP A 334 7.46 5.26 -5.50
CA ASP A 334 7.22 6.69 -5.37
C ASP A 334 5.92 6.89 -4.57
N PHE A 335 6.05 6.76 -3.25
CA PHE A 335 4.94 6.66 -2.32
C PHE A 335 4.47 8.04 -1.90
N THR A 336 5.33 9.05 -1.93
CA THR A 336 4.96 10.41 -1.56
C THR A 336 4.31 11.21 -2.70
N ASP A 337 4.55 10.88 -3.98
CA ASP A 337 3.83 11.50 -5.10
C ASP A 337 2.37 10.99 -5.21
N ASN A 338 1.51 11.53 -4.34
CA ASN A 338 0.07 11.36 -4.41
C ASN A 338 -0.64 12.68 -4.72
N PRO A 339 -1.66 12.68 -5.59
CA PRO A 339 -2.37 13.90 -6.01
C PRO A 339 -3.40 14.32 -4.94
N ILE A 340 -2.94 14.68 -3.75
CA ILE A 340 -3.75 15.15 -2.62
C ILE A 340 -3.39 16.58 -2.23
N ALA A 341 -4.42 17.37 -1.95
CA ALA A 341 -4.23 18.77 -1.66
C ALA A 341 -3.94 18.99 -0.17
N VAL A 342 -2.77 19.54 0.16
CA VAL A 342 -2.31 19.70 1.55
C VAL A 342 -3.30 20.47 2.43
N TYR A 343 -4.07 21.42 1.88
CA TYR A 343 -5.08 22.15 2.68
C TYR A 343 -6.19 21.25 3.25
N THR A 344 -6.44 20.05 2.68
CA THR A 344 -7.43 19.11 3.22
C THR A 344 -6.97 18.39 4.48
N SER A 345 -5.69 18.54 4.88
CA SER A 345 -5.15 17.99 6.13
C SER A 345 -5.83 18.54 7.39
N HIS A 346 -6.52 19.69 7.29
CA HIS A 346 -7.15 20.38 8.41
C HIS A 346 -8.54 19.82 8.80
N PHE A 347 -8.92 18.65 8.30
CA PHE A 347 -10.24 18.06 8.50
C PHE A 347 -10.14 16.69 9.19
N GLU A 348 -10.36 16.67 10.50
CA GLU A 348 -10.34 15.45 11.31
C GLU A 348 -11.49 14.51 10.90
N GLY A 349 -11.20 13.23 10.73
CA GLY A 349 -12.17 12.21 10.32
C GLY A 349 -12.52 12.25 8.82
N SER A 350 -11.79 13.04 8.02
CA SER A 350 -11.93 13.04 6.56
C SER A 350 -11.53 11.70 5.94
N GLU A 351 -10.69 10.93 6.63
CA GLU A 351 -10.28 9.58 6.28
C GLU A 351 -11.48 8.62 6.23
N CYS A 352 -12.49 8.80 7.10
CA CYS A 352 -13.73 8.02 7.06
C CYS A 352 -14.55 8.27 5.78
N LEU A 353 -14.31 9.40 5.12
CA LEU A 353 -14.96 9.75 3.87
C LEU A 353 -14.09 9.38 2.67
N SER A 354 -12.85 8.90 2.86
CA SER A 354 -11.88 8.63 1.79
C SER A 354 -12.43 7.84 0.60
N PRO A 355 -13.36 6.87 0.74
CA PRO A 355 -13.92 6.14 -0.41
C PRO A 355 -14.70 7.03 -1.41
N LEU A 356 -15.01 8.27 -1.04
CA LEU A 356 -15.64 9.27 -1.91
C LEU A 356 -14.64 10.10 -2.72
N TRP A 357 -13.34 9.99 -2.42
CA TRP A 357 -12.28 10.88 -2.95
C TRP A 357 -11.44 10.23 -4.03
N TYR A 358 -11.70 8.95 -4.32
CA TYR A 358 -11.02 8.19 -5.36
C TYR A 358 -12.01 7.35 -6.18
N ASP A 359 -11.65 7.07 -7.43
CA ASP A 359 -12.43 6.21 -8.32
C ASP A 359 -11.89 4.78 -8.29
N ASN A 360 -12.69 3.87 -7.74
CA ASN A 360 -12.35 2.44 -7.71
C ASN A 360 -12.30 1.81 -9.11
N LYS A 361 -12.96 2.40 -10.11
CA LYS A 361 -12.95 1.92 -11.49
C LYS A 361 -11.75 2.41 -12.28
N ASN A 362 -11.22 3.59 -11.92
CA ASN A 362 -9.97 4.07 -12.46
C ASN A 362 -8.81 3.31 -11.79
N LEU A 363 -8.12 2.49 -12.57
CA LEU A 363 -6.97 1.70 -12.14
C LEU A 363 -5.71 2.56 -11.91
N GLY A 364 -5.57 3.70 -12.59
CA GLY A 364 -4.49 4.66 -12.41
C GLY A 364 -4.71 5.63 -11.24
N ASP A 365 -5.86 5.60 -10.56
CA ASP A 365 -6.13 6.51 -9.45
C ASP A 365 -5.30 6.17 -8.20
N ARG A 366 -4.22 6.95 -8.00
CA ARG A 366 -3.28 6.85 -6.89
C ARG A 366 -3.89 7.21 -5.52
N ARG A 367 -4.99 7.97 -5.49
CA ARG A 367 -5.58 8.44 -4.21
C ARG A 367 -6.06 7.30 -3.32
N LYS A 368 -6.45 6.15 -3.91
CA LYS A 368 -6.80 4.96 -3.12
C LYS A 368 -5.58 4.47 -2.32
N PHE A 369 -4.41 4.40 -2.96
CA PHE A 369 -3.16 4.02 -2.30
C PHE A 369 -2.80 5.01 -1.18
N PHE A 370 -2.97 6.31 -1.43
CA PHE A 370 -2.77 7.32 -0.40
C PHE A 370 -3.60 7.05 0.86
N TRP A 371 -4.91 6.89 0.71
CA TRP A 371 -5.83 6.80 1.84
C TRP A 371 -5.82 5.44 2.56
N ASP A 372 -5.68 4.36 1.81
CA ASP A 372 -5.87 3.01 2.36
C ASP A 372 -4.52 2.34 2.73
N TYR A 373 -3.39 2.95 2.36
CA TYR A 373 -2.06 2.44 2.66
C TYR A 373 -1.09 3.52 3.16
N TYR A 374 -0.76 4.51 2.34
CA TYR A 374 0.33 5.46 2.66
C TYR A 374 0.05 6.31 3.91
N GLN A 375 -1.11 6.97 3.98
CA GLN A 375 -1.49 7.80 5.12
C GLN A 375 -1.51 7.01 6.44
N PRO A 376 -2.23 5.88 6.57
CA PRO A 376 -2.23 5.14 7.83
C PRO A 376 -0.86 4.56 8.17
N PHE A 377 -0.09 4.09 7.17
CA PHE A 377 1.27 3.58 7.38
C PHE A 377 2.20 4.65 7.96
N MET A 378 2.21 5.84 7.36
CA MET A 378 3.08 6.94 7.77
C MET A 378 2.65 7.50 9.12
N GLU A 379 1.34 7.72 9.35
CA GLU A 379 0.85 8.21 10.62
C GLU A 379 1.13 7.22 11.76
N GLY A 380 0.91 5.93 11.54
CA GLY A 380 1.23 4.88 12.52
C GLY A 380 2.73 4.77 12.80
N THR A 381 3.58 4.90 11.77
CA THR A 381 5.04 4.89 11.91
C THR A 381 5.53 6.07 12.76
N LEU A 382 5.04 7.28 12.47
CA LEU A 382 5.40 8.49 13.22
C LEU A 382 4.86 8.44 14.65
N ALA A 383 3.61 8.00 14.84
CA ALA A 383 3.00 7.88 16.17
C ALA A 383 3.78 6.91 17.06
N ARG A 384 4.11 5.72 16.56
CA ARG A 384 4.93 4.73 17.29
C ARG A 384 6.29 5.31 17.65
N TYR A 385 6.98 5.95 16.70
CA TYR A 385 8.29 6.53 16.96
C TYR A 385 8.22 7.65 18.03
N HIS A 386 7.22 8.52 17.92
CA HIS A 386 7.01 9.58 18.90
C HIS A 386 6.67 9.03 20.29
N GLU A 387 5.83 8.00 20.38
CA GLU A 387 5.57 7.29 21.64
C GLU A 387 6.84 6.69 22.25
N GLU A 388 7.76 6.16 21.44
CA GLU A 388 9.06 5.68 21.91
C GLU A 388 9.97 6.83 22.41
N LEU A 389 9.94 7.99 21.73
CA LEU A 389 10.64 9.20 22.19
C LEU A 389 10.15 9.66 23.58
N LEU A 390 8.83 9.61 23.80
CA LEU A 390 8.22 9.90 25.10
C LEU A 390 8.42 8.76 26.12
N GLY A 391 8.37 7.51 25.65
CA GLY A 391 8.39 6.26 26.41
C GLY A 391 9.77 5.89 26.96
N ASN A 392 10.84 6.52 26.48
CA ASN A 392 12.11 6.62 27.21
C ASN A 392 11.98 7.39 28.56
N ARG A 393 10.74 7.73 28.99
CA ARG A 393 10.37 8.06 30.38
C ARG A 393 9.41 7.09 31.08
N THR A 394 8.74 6.14 30.40
CA THR A 394 8.04 4.98 31.01
C THR A 394 7.46 4.05 29.93
N THR A 395 7.61 2.74 30.10
CA THR A 395 7.20 1.66 29.16
C THR A 395 5.70 1.35 29.16
N HIS A 396 5.08 1.24 27.97
CA HIS A 396 4.49 0.03 27.36
C HIS A 396 3.80 0.40 26.03
N LEU A 397 4.16 -0.29 24.94
CA LEU A 397 3.61 -0.08 23.60
C LEU A 397 2.18 -0.62 23.47
N SER A 398 1.27 0.25 23.04
CA SER A 398 0.06 -0.09 22.29
C SER A 398 -0.31 1.14 21.46
N LEU A 399 -0.41 0.97 20.13
CA LEU A 399 -0.92 2.01 19.23
C LEU A 399 -2.27 2.55 19.76
N PRO A 400 -2.58 3.84 19.59
CA PRO A 400 -3.87 4.36 19.95
C PRO A 400 -4.95 3.61 19.16
N GLU A 401 -5.84 2.92 19.88
CA GLU A 401 -7.06 2.40 19.29
C GLU A 401 -7.78 3.54 18.57
N ARG A 402 -8.03 3.38 17.26
CA ARG A 402 -8.98 4.23 16.55
C ARG A 402 -10.23 4.33 17.40
N SER A 403 -10.64 5.55 17.71
CA SER A 403 -11.88 5.84 18.41
C SER A 403 -13.07 5.24 17.63
N SER A 404 -13.44 4.03 18.04
CA SER A 404 -14.70 3.34 17.90
C SER A 404 -15.60 3.73 16.72
N TYR A 405 -15.61 3.00 15.58
CA TYR A 405 -16.84 2.76 14.78
C TYR A 405 -16.73 1.54 13.85
N ARG A 406 -16.78 0.34 14.45
CA ARG A 406 -17.54 -0.88 14.06
C ARG A 406 -16.93 -2.11 14.72
N THR A 407 -16.98 -2.13 16.05
CA THR A 407 -16.95 -3.38 16.79
C THR A 407 -18.29 -4.06 16.53
N THR A 408 -18.32 -5.05 15.63
CA THR A 408 -19.23 -6.17 15.87
C THR A 408 -18.66 -6.87 17.11
N GLU A 409 -19.47 -7.01 18.14
CA GLU A 409 -19.07 -7.58 19.45
C GLU A 409 -18.27 -8.88 19.25
N LYS A 410 -16.93 -8.80 19.36
CA LYS A 410 -16.09 -9.97 19.61
C LYS A 410 -16.31 -10.32 21.06
N LEU A 411 -17.06 -11.39 21.30
CA LEU A 411 -17.02 -12.15 22.55
C LEU A 411 -15.56 -12.51 22.85
N LEU A 412 -14.95 -11.76 23.77
CA LEU A 412 -13.67 -12.13 24.38
C LEU A 412 -13.93 -13.35 25.26
N VAL A 413 -13.67 -14.55 24.72
CA VAL A 413 -13.61 -15.77 25.53
C VAL A 413 -12.21 -15.83 26.14
N ASN A 414 -12.17 -15.50 27.43
CA ASN A 414 -10.99 -15.59 28.27
C ASN A 414 -10.67 -17.08 28.48
N PHE A 415 -9.57 -17.58 27.91
CA PHE A 415 -9.11 -18.96 28.13
C PHE A 415 -8.39 -19.07 29.47
N ASN A 416 -9.16 -19.04 30.54
CA ASN A 416 -8.81 -19.72 31.78
C ASN A 416 -10.01 -20.56 32.16
N GLU A 417 -9.81 -21.87 32.28
CA GLU A 417 -10.85 -22.91 32.40
C GLU A 417 -12.03 -22.49 33.31
N PRO A 418 -13.26 -22.84 32.91
CA PRO A 418 -13.96 -23.82 33.73
C PRO A 418 -14.83 -24.81 32.95
N LYS A 419 -14.99 -26.00 33.54
CA LYS A 419 -15.96 -27.06 33.20
C LYS A 419 -17.34 -26.48 32.84
N VAL A 420 -17.72 -26.55 31.57
CA VAL A 420 -19.08 -26.21 31.12
C VAL A 420 -20.02 -27.37 31.44
N ASN A 421 -21.09 -27.07 32.17
CA ASN A 421 -22.20 -28.01 32.42
C ASN A 421 -23.12 -28.05 31.19
N TRP A 422 -23.04 -29.14 30.44
CA TRP A 422 -23.72 -29.33 29.16
C TRP A 422 -25.26 -29.38 29.22
N ASN A 423 -25.85 -29.42 30.42
CA ASN A 423 -27.30 -29.57 30.60
C ASN A 423 -28.08 -28.24 30.69
N SER A 424 -27.44 -27.08 30.56
CA SER A 424 -28.11 -25.78 30.66
C SER A 424 -28.23 -24.99 29.35
N LEU A 425 -27.96 -25.62 28.20
CA LEU A 425 -28.15 -24.97 26.90
C LEU A 425 -29.62 -25.11 26.45
N PRO A 426 -30.29 -24.01 26.04
CA PRO A 426 -31.67 -24.07 25.59
C PRO A 426 -31.80 -24.88 24.30
N GLU A 427 -32.86 -25.70 24.21
CA GLU A 427 -33.12 -26.52 23.03
C GLU A 427 -33.17 -25.70 21.72
N PRO A 428 -32.46 -26.13 20.67
CA PRO A 428 -32.33 -25.35 19.46
C PRO A 428 -33.56 -25.53 18.56
N LYS A 429 -34.27 -24.43 18.29
CA LYS A 429 -35.09 -24.33 17.08
C LYS A 429 -34.15 -24.05 15.90
N SER A 430 -33.84 -25.12 15.18
CA SER A 430 -33.34 -25.14 13.80
C SER A 430 -32.06 -24.36 13.49
N VAL A 431 -30.93 -24.78 14.07
CA VAL A 431 -29.61 -24.82 13.39
C VAL A 431 -28.82 -25.96 14.06
N GLY A 432 -28.50 -27.01 13.30
CA GLY A 432 -27.64 -28.10 13.78
C GLY A 432 -26.18 -27.74 13.60
N TYR A 433 -25.43 -27.67 14.69
CA TYR A 433 -23.97 -27.61 14.64
C TYR A 433 -23.42 -28.99 14.26
N MET A 434 -22.62 -29.07 13.21
CA MET A 434 -21.87 -30.28 12.86
C MET A 434 -20.58 -30.28 13.67
N ALA A 435 -20.51 -31.10 14.73
CA ALA A 435 -19.24 -31.39 15.40
C ALA A 435 -18.48 -32.44 14.57
N ALA A 436 -17.32 -32.07 14.03
CA ALA A 436 -16.44 -33.01 13.36
C ALA A 436 -15.73 -33.88 14.41
N TYR A 437 -16.00 -35.19 14.41
CA TYR A 437 -15.24 -36.16 15.19
C TYR A 437 -13.86 -36.38 14.52
N ILE A 438 -12.79 -36.10 15.25
CA ILE A 438 -11.40 -36.38 14.86
C ILE A 438 -10.99 -37.65 15.62
N PRO A 439 -10.75 -38.79 14.95
CA PRO A 439 -10.21 -39.96 15.62
C PRO A 439 -8.85 -39.64 16.23
N GLU A 440 -8.57 -40.13 17.44
CA GLU A 440 -7.40 -39.78 18.27
C GLU A 440 -6.02 -39.97 17.62
N ASN A 441 -5.93 -40.60 16.43
CA ASN A 441 -4.67 -40.92 15.76
C ASN A 441 -4.43 -40.21 14.41
N ASP A 442 -5.31 -39.31 13.96
CA ASP A 442 -5.08 -38.50 12.76
C ASP A 442 -4.76 -37.04 13.14
N SER A 443 -3.56 -36.57 12.79
CA SER A 443 -3.17 -35.15 12.91
C SER A 443 -3.57 -34.35 11.66
N ILE A 444 -4.21 -33.20 11.88
CA ILE A 444 -4.45 -32.19 10.85
C ILE A 444 -3.42 -31.08 11.07
N GLU A 445 -2.61 -30.77 10.06
CA GLU A 445 -1.89 -29.49 10.02
C GLU A 445 -2.91 -28.37 9.83
N VAL A 446 -3.15 -27.62 10.89
CA VAL A 446 -3.94 -26.38 10.86
C VAL A 446 -2.94 -25.24 10.59
N PRO A 447 -3.13 -24.43 9.55
CA PRO A 447 -2.31 -23.23 9.34
C PRO A 447 -2.41 -22.30 10.55
N GLU A 448 -1.30 -21.66 10.93
CA GLU A 448 -1.19 -20.84 12.15
C GLU A 448 -1.99 -19.52 12.12
N THR A 449 -2.69 -19.21 11.02
CA THR A 449 -3.54 -18.02 10.90
C THR A 449 -5.04 -18.36 10.89
N PRO A 450 -5.91 -17.54 11.53
CA PRO A 450 -7.35 -17.78 11.54
C PRO A 450 -7.95 -17.41 10.18
N ILE A 451 -8.24 -18.40 9.34
CA ILE A 451 -8.79 -18.19 7.99
C ILE A 451 -10.32 -18.23 8.02
N THR A 452 -10.97 -17.28 7.35
CA THR A 452 -12.40 -17.41 7.01
C THR A 452 -12.55 -18.33 5.81
N ALA A 453 -12.77 -19.63 6.05
CA ALA A 453 -13.02 -20.60 4.99
C ALA A 453 -14.51 -20.67 4.62
N TYR A 454 -14.84 -20.61 3.33
CA TYR A 454 -16.19 -20.95 2.85
C TYR A 454 -16.26 -22.44 2.56
N LEU A 455 -16.98 -23.19 3.42
CA LEU A 455 -17.23 -24.62 3.21
C LEU A 455 -18.34 -24.84 2.18
N PHE A 456 -18.02 -25.54 1.10
CA PHE A 456 -19.02 -26.10 0.20
C PHE A 456 -19.38 -27.52 0.63
N LEU A 457 -20.66 -27.81 0.90
CA LEU A 457 -21.15 -29.17 1.17
C LEU A 457 -21.95 -29.68 -0.04
N GLY A 458 -21.36 -30.63 -0.78
CA GLY A 458 -22.02 -31.33 -1.87
C GLY A 458 -22.28 -32.78 -1.50
N SER A 459 -23.52 -33.24 -1.61
CA SER A 459 -23.89 -34.63 -1.36
C SER A 459 -23.91 -35.41 -2.68
N PHE A 460 -23.07 -36.44 -2.79
CA PHE A 460 -22.95 -37.29 -3.97
C PHE A 460 -23.51 -38.68 -3.67
N PRO A 461 -24.17 -39.33 -4.64
CA PRO A 461 -24.72 -40.68 -4.43
C PRO A 461 -23.61 -41.73 -4.20
N ARG A 462 -22.42 -41.52 -4.78
CA ARG A 462 -21.27 -42.45 -4.70
C ARG A 462 -19.95 -41.70 -4.65
N ALA A 463 -18.96 -42.30 -3.98
CA ALA A 463 -17.61 -41.73 -3.82
C ALA A 463 -16.84 -41.59 -5.15
N GLU A 464 -17.07 -42.45 -6.15
CA GLU A 464 -16.37 -42.31 -7.44
C GLU A 464 -16.89 -41.11 -8.25
N ASP A 465 -18.13 -40.68 -8.02
CA ASP A 465 -18.72 -39.52 -8.68
C ASP A 465 -18.18 -38.20 -8.08
N ALA A 466 -17.87 -38.23 -6.78
CA ALA A 466 -17.16 -37.20 -6.05
C ALA A 466 -15.72 -36.98 -6.57
N HIS A 467 -14.95 -38.06 -6.71
CA HIS A 467 -13.56 -37.99 -7.19
C HIS A 467 -13.47 -37.51 -8.65
N ARG A 468 -14.30 -38.05 -9.56
CA ARG A 468 -14.30 -37.60 -10.97
C ARG A 468 -14.65 -36.12 -11.14
N PHE A 469 -15.52 -35.58 -10.29
CA PHE A 469 -15.87 -34.16 -10.32
C PHE A 469 -14.64 -33.27 -10.01
N ILE A 470 -13.86 -33.64 -8.99
CA ILE A 470 -12.67 -32.90 -8.56
C ILE A 470 -11.57 -32.96 -9.63
N GLU A 471 -11.29 -34.16 -10.17
CA GLU A 471 -10.27 -34.35 -11.20
C GLU A 471 -10.59 -33.60 -12.50
N SER A 472 -11.87 -33.60 -12.92
CA SER A 472 -12.29 -32.93 -14.17
C SER A 472 -12.20 -31.40 -14.15
N ARG A 473 -11.90 -30.79 -12.99
CA ARG A 473 -11.91 -29.33 -12.78
C ARG A 473 -10.58 -28.77 -12.29
N GLU A 474 -9.54 -29.60 -12.22
CA GLU A 474 -8.17 -29.19 -11.82
C GLU A 474 -8.14 -28.33 -10.54
N ILE A 475 -8.93 -28.67 -9.53
CA ILE A 475 -9.00 -27.90 -8.27
C ILE A 475 -7.77 -28.26 -7.41
N PRO A 476 -6.78 -27.37 -7.22
CA PRO A 476 -5.43 -27.77 -6.83
C PRO A 476 -5.23 -28.06 -5.33
N TYR A 477 -6.22 -27.79 -4.45
CA TYR A 477 -6.03 -27.86 -2.99
C TYR A 477 -7.22 -28.41 -2.17
N ALA A 478 -8.00 -29.36 -2.71
CA ALA A 478 -9.10 -29.96 -1.96
C ALA A 478 -8.65 -31.24 -1.21
N LYS A 479 -8.52 -31.20 0.13
CA LYS A 479 -8.53 -32.42 0.95
C LYS A 479 -9.97 -32.84 1.20
N VAL A 480 -10.36 -34.00 0.66
CA VAL A 480 -11.72 -34.55 0.80
C VAL A 480 -11.79 -35.41 2.06
N LYS A 481 -12.73 -35.12 2.96
CA LYS A 481 -13.11 -36.06 4.04
C LYS A 481 -14.50 -36.62 3.72
N LEU A 482 -14.58 -37.92 3.45
CA LEU A 482 -15.82 -38.63 3.15
C LEU A 482 -16.47 -39.07 4.46
N GLY A 483 -17.54 -38.39 4.86
CA GLY A 483 -18.42 -38.86 5.94
C GLY A 483 -19.48 -39.79 5.38
N ASN A 484 -19.60 -41.01 5.92
CA ASN A 484 -20.68 -41.94 5.55
C ASN A 484 -21.85 -41.79 6.52
N THR A 485 -22.91 -41.10 6.10
CA THR A 485 -24.18 -41.04 6.81
C THR A 485 -25.21 -41.92 6.10
N SER A 486 -25.04 -43.23 6.18
CA SER A 486 -26.01 -44.30 5.84
C SER A 486 -26.71 -44.29 4.46
N ALA A 487 -26.49 -43.34 3.55
CA ALA A 487 -26.89 -43.42 2.13
C ALA A 487 -26.26 -42.36 1.20
N GLN A 488 -25.47 -41.41 1.72
CA GLN A 488 -24.94 -40.29 0.93
C GLN A 488 -23.51 -39.91 1.37
N TYR A 489 -22.70 -39.43 0.40
CA TYR A 489 -21.33 -38.98 0.62
C TYR A 489 -21.27 -37.46 0.57
N ASP A 490 -20.97 -36.83 1.69
CA ASP A 490 -20.80 -35.38 1.75
C ASP A 490 -19.34 -35.00 1.49
N ILE A 491 -19.11 -34.11 0.51
CA ILE A 491 -17.80 -33.51 0.24
C ILE A 491 -17.80 -32.09 0.79
N VAL A 492 -16.73 -31.78 1.51
CA VAL A 492 -16.37 -30.40 1.84
C VAL A 492 -15.31 -29.90 0.86
N ILE A 493 -15.61 -28.83 0.11
CA ILE A 493 -14.63 -28.16 -0.76
C ILE A 493 -14.41 -26.73 -0.25
N PRO A 494 -13.19 -26.37 0.18
CA PRO A 494 -12.89 -25.00 0.57
C PRO A 494 -12.73 -24.13 -0.68
N PHE A 495 -13.40 -22.97 -0.70
CA PHE A 495 -13.17 -21.92 -1.70
C PHE A 495 -12.60 -20.68 -1.00
N TYR A 496 -11.48 -20.18 -1.53
CA TYR A 496 -10.79 -18.98 -1.03
C TYR A 496 -11.17 -17.71 -1.81
N ASP A 497 -12.07 -17.84 -2.81
CA ASP A 497 -12.62 -16.73 -3.60
C ASP A 497 -14.16 -16.82 -3.63
N LEU A 498 -14.84 -15.75 -3.17
CA LEU A 498 -16.30 -15.68 -3.06
C LEU A 498 -17.01 -15.62 -4.43
N SER A 499 -16.39 -15.02 -5.43
CA SER A 499 -16.89 -14.95 -6.80
C SER A 499 -16.78 -16.31 -7.48
N LEU A 500 -15.69 -17.03 -7.24
CA LEU A 500 -15.48 -18.41 -7.68
C LEU A 500 -16.51 -19.35 -7.01
N ALA A 501 -16.68 -19.25 -5.69
CA ALA A 501 -17.68 -20.02 -4.95
C ALA A 501 -19.11 -19.78 -5.48
N LYS A 502 -19.47 -18.52 -5.78
CA LYS A 502 -20.77 -18.15 -6.37
C LYS A 502 -20.95 -18.69 -7.79
N ARG A 503 -19.89 -18.72 -8.59
CA ARG A 503 -19.92 -19.22 -9.98
C ARG A 503 -20.13 -20.74 -10.01
N TYR A 504 -19.43 -21.49 -9.16
CA TYR A 504 -19.58 -22.94 -9.04
C TYR A 504 -20.93 -23.37 -8.42
N ARG A 505 -21.47 -22.56 -7.50
CA ARG A 505 -22.80 -22.78 -6.89
C ARG A 505 -23.90 -22.97 -7.93
N GLN A 506 -23.97 -22.10 -8.93
CA GLN A 506 -25.06 -22.11 -9.91
C GLN A 506 -25.00 -23.36 -10.81
N THR A 507 -23.79 -23.79 -11.17
CA THR A 507 -23.56 -24.99 -11.98
C THR A 507 -23.89 -26.27 -11.23
N ILE A 508 -23.61 -26.34 -9.93
CA ILE A 508 -23.86 -27.54 -9.11
C ILE A 508 -25.34 -27.67 -8.74
N LYS A 509 -26.02 -26.57 -8.40
CA LYS A 509 -27.45 -26.58 -8.06
C LYS A 509 -28.35 -27.06 -9.20
N ASN A 510 -27.92 -26.83 -10.44
CA ASN A 510 -28.60 -27.32 -11.64
C ASN A 510 -28.49 -28.85 -11.84
N ARG A 511 -27.46 -29.48 -11.24
CA ARG A 511 -27.17 -30.91 -11.41
C ARG A 511 -27.49 -31.74 -10.17
N TYR A 512 -27.41 -31.14 -8.98
CA TYR A 512 -27.70 -31.74 -7.67
C TYR A 512 -28.49 -30.75 -6.80
N PRO A 513 -29.84 -30.75 -6.89
CA PRO A 513 -30.68 -29.73 -6.27
C PRO A 513 -30.58 -29.62 -4.73
N GLN A 514 -30.10 -30.69 -4.09
CA GLN A 514 -30.00 -30.83 -2.63
C GLN A 514 -28.73 -30.19 -2.04
N SER A 515 -27.79 -29.70 -2.86
CA SER A 515 -26.54 -29.07 -2.36
C SER A 515 -26.76 -27.69 -1.73
N GLY A 516 -26.11 -27.39 -0.61
CA GLY A 516 -26.19 -26.13 0.12
C GLY A 516 -24.83 -25.46 0.34
N ILE A 517 -24.83 -24.13 0.59
CA ILE A 517 -23.64 -23.41 1.08
C ILE A 517 -23.93 -23.02 2.52
N ILE A 518 -23.05 -23.41 3.44
CA ILE A 518 -23.03 -22.87 4.80
C ILE A 518 -22.08 -21.67 4.75
N ARG A 519 -22.60 -20.49 5.09
CA ARG A 519 -21.74 -19.34 5.38
C ARG A 519 -21.35 -19.42 6.85
N PRO A 520 -20.12 -19.01 7.22
CA PRO A 520 -19.80 -18.74 8.63
C PRO A 520 -20.85 -17.81 9.25
#